data_AF-A0A6A6N538-F1
#
_entry.id   AF-A0A6A6N538-F1
#
_cell.length_a   1.000
_cell.length_b   1.000
_cell.length_c   1.000
_cell.angle_alpha   90.00
_cell.angle_beta   90.00
_cell.angle_gamma   90.00
#
_symmetry.space_group_name_H-M   'P 1'
#
loop_
_entity.id
_entity.type
_entity.pdbx_description
1 polymer ?
#
loop_
_entity_poly.entity_id
_entity_poly.type
_entity_poly.pdbx_seq_one_letter_code
_entity_poly.pdbx_strand_id
1 'polypeptide(L)'
;MKMVFTLQHPMREPLGGYGIKPDWVILRRTYEHTHGRAPPYILYLDHDHSDIVLAIWSLNLAKESDYAVLWDNSMGKRKIDGGYVHNGLMKAAGWVLNKECEILEDLVKKYPNYTLTFTGHSLGSGVAAILTLVVVLNRDKLGNIERRVRHVF
;
A
#
# COMPACT_ATOMS: atom_id res chain seq x y z
N MET A 1 -32.91 -1.63 3.67
CA MET A 1 -32.02 -0.54 4.12
C MET A 1 -30.60 -1.11 4.19
N LYS A 2 -29.70 -0.77 3.25
CA LYS A 2 -28.30 -1.23 3.33
C LYS A 2 -27.61 -0.40 4.42
N MET A 3 -27.21 -1.00 5.53
CA MET A 3 -26.30 -0.35 6.46
C MET A 3 -24.95 -0.16 5.75
N VAL A 4 -24.54 1.09 5.58
CA VAL A 4 -23.24 1.45 4.99
C VAL A 4 -22.26 1.56 6.15
N PHE A 5 -21.37 0.58 6.26
CA PHE A 5 -20.31 0.61 7.27
C PHE A 5 -19.12 1.41 6.74
N THR A 6 -18.64 2.36 7.54
CA THR A 6 -17.52 3.26 7.20
C THR A 6 -16.46 3.20 8.30
N LEU A 7 -15.27 3.78 8.06
CA LEU A 7 -14.26 3.89 9.14
C LEU A 7 -14.76 4.74 10.31
N GLN A 8 -15.69 5.67 10.06
CA GLN A 8 -16.36 6.47 11.09
C GLN A 8 -17.53 5.72 11.77
N HIS A 9 -18.07 4.69 11.11
CA HIS A 9 -19.19 3.89 11.60
C HIS A 9 -18.91 2.39 11.35
N PRO A 10 -17.98 1.80 12.11
CA PRO A 10 -17.60 0.40 11.93
C PRO A 10 -18.71 -0.56 12.37
N MET A 11 -18.74 -1.75 11.76
CA MET A 11 -19.74 -2.79 12.08
C MET A 11 -19.62 -3.33 13.51
N ARG A 12 -18.39 -3.37 14.00
CA ARG A 12 -18.00 -3.72 15.36
C ARG A 12 -16.81 -2.84 15.69
N GLU A 13 -16.77 -2.29 16.89
CA GLU A 13 -15.62 -1.58 17.40
C GLU A 13 -15.19 -2.26 18.71
N PRO A 14 -13.90 -2.57 18.91
CA PRO A 14 -13.44 -3.08 20.19
C PRO A 14 -13.59 -2.02 21.29
N LEU A 15 -13.65 -2.45 22.55
CA LEU A 15 -13.62 -1.53 23.70
C LEU A 15 -12.34 -0.68 23.63
N GLY A 16 -12.49 0.64 23.50
CA GLY A 16 -11.38 1.60 23.32
C GLY A 16 -11.16 2.07 21.88
N GLY A 17 -11.95 1.58 20.93
CA GLY A 17 -11.84 1.97 19.53
C GLY A 17 -10.70 1.28 18.79
N TYR A 18 -10.63 1.49 17.48
CA TYR A 18 -9.54 0.94 16.66
C TYR A 18 -8.21 1.70 16.83
N GLY A 19 -8.18 2.81 17.56
CA GLY A 19 -7.00 3.67 17.70
C GLY A 19 -6.59 4.39 16.41
N ILE A 20 -7.39 4.28 15.34
CA ILE A 20 -7.20 4.97 14.07
C ILE A 20 -8.08 6.22 14.06
N LYS A 21 -7.51 7.37 13.65
CA LYS A 21 -8.25 8.63 13.48
C LYS A 21 -8.78 8.70 12.04
N PRO A 22 -10.10 8.59 11.79
CA PRO A 22 -10.63 8.50 10.43
C PRO A 22 -10.28 9.70 9.54
N ASP A 23 -10.15 10.89 10.13
CA ASP A 23 -9.82 12.13 9.41
C ASP A 23 -8.38 12.16 8.86
N TRP A 24 -7.54 11.23 9.31
CA TRP A 24 -6.16 11.09 8.86
C TRP A 24 -6.03 10.16 7.64
N VAL A 25 -7.12 9.54 7.20
CA VAL A 25 -7.17 8.73 5.99
C VAL A 25 -7.24 9.66 4.78
N ILE A 26 -6.17 9.69 3.99
CA ILE A 26 -6.11 10.49 2.76
C ILE A 26 -6.91 9.83 1.64
N LEU A 27 -6.76 8.50 1.49
CA LEU A 27 -7.56 7.72 0.55
C LEU A 27 -7.68 6.26 0.95
N ARG A 28 -8.68 5.61 0.36
CA ARG A 28 -8.93 4.17 0.46
C ARG A 28 -9.24 3.62 -0.93
N ARG A 29 -8.50 2.60 -1.36
CA ARG A 29 -8.77 1.85 -2.59
C ARG A 29 -9.31 0.47 -2.24
N THR A 30 -10.51 0.19 -2.74
CA THR A 30 -11.14 -1.14 -2.71
C THR A 30 -10.88 -1.88 -4.03
N TYR A 31 -11.30 -3.13 -4.12
CA TYR A 31 -11.27 -3.90 -5.36
C TYR A 31 -11.95 -3.21 -6.55
N GLU A 32 -12.98 -2.40 -6.31
CA GLU A 32 -13.65 -1.64 -7.38
C GLU A 32 -12.73 -0.58 -7.96
N HIS A 33 -11.85 -0.01 -7.14
CA HIS A 33 -10.89 1.01 -7.55
C HIS A 33 -9.64 0.39 -8.20
N THR A 34 -9.17 -0.74 -7.69
CA THR A 34 -7.95 -1.38 -8.20
C THR A 34 -8.21 -2.23 -9.44
N HIS A 35 -9.47 -2.58 -9.71
CA HIS A 35 -9.87 -3.47 -10.80
C HIS A 35 -9.08 -4.80 -10.81
N GLY A 36 -8.74 -5.31 -9.62
CA GLY A 36 -7.97 -6.54 -9.45
C GLY A 36 -6.49 -6.45 -9.79
N ARG A 37 -5.95 -5.26 -10.10
CA ARG A 37 -4.53 -5.07 -10.43
C ARG A 37 -3.61 -5.00 -9.22
N ALA A 38 -4.17 -4.65 -8.07
CA ALA A 38 -3.50 -4.62 -6.78
C ALA A 38 -4.50 -4.98 -5.66
N PRO A 39 -4.03 -5.53 -4.53
CA PRO A 39 -4.86 -5.68 -3.34
C PRO A 39 -5.40 -4.32 -2.88
N PRO A 40 -6.52 -4.26 -2.14
CA PRO A 40 -6.99 -3.03 -1.51
C PRO A 40 -5.92 -2.39 -0.62
N TYR A 41 -5.91 -1.08 -0.51
CA TYR A 41 -4.98 -0.36 0.36
C TYR A 41 -5.56 0.95 0.86
N ILE A 42 -4.95 1.49 1.92
CA ILE A 42 -5.21 2.83 2.43
C ILE A 42 -3.93 3.65 2.43
N LEU A 43 -4.07 4.95 2.25
CA LEU A 43 -3.03 5.93 2.52
C LEU A 43 -3.45 6.73 3.75
N TYR A 44 -2.64 6.66 4.79
CA TYR A 44 -2.93 7.21 6.10
C TYR A 44 -1.80 8.14 6.53
N LEU A 45 -2.16 9.26 7.13
CA LEU A 45 -1.21 10.26 7.61
C LEU A 45 -1.15 10.22 9.13
N ASP A 46 -0.18 9.46 9.65
CA ASP A 46 0.02 9.32 11.09
C ASP A 46 0.80 10.51 11.63
N HIS A 47 0.07 11.52 12.08
CA HIS A 47 0.68 12.73 12.65
C HIS A 47 1.36 12.48 14.00
N ASP A 48 0.90 11.50 14.77
CA ASP A 48 1.48 11.20 16.09
C ASP A 48 2.88 10.61 15.95
N HIS A 49 3.11 9.81 14.91
CA HIS A 49 4.41 9.19 14.61
C HIS A 49 5.21 9.91 13.52
N SER A 50 4.67 10.99 12.95
CA SER A 50 5.24 11.67 11.79
C SER A 50 5.50 10.69 10.63
N ASP A 51 4.47 9.95 10.22
CA ASP A 51 4.60 8.89 9.21
C ASP A 51 3.51 8.99 8.13
N ILE A 52 3.90 8.82 6.88
CA ILE A 52 3.00 8.63 5.73
C ILE A 52 2.93 7.11 5.50
N VAL A 53 1.80 6.50 5.83
CA VAL A 53 1.65 5.05 5.82
C VAL A 53 0.77 4.63 4.66
N LEU A 54 1.32 3.85 3.72
CA LEU A 54 0.54 3.13 2.73
C LEU A 54 0.41 1.68 3.17
N ALA A 55 -0.76 1.34 3.73
CA ALA A 55 -1.07 0.02 4.25
C ALA A 55 -1.86 -0.80 3.23
N ILE A 56 -1.28 -1.91 2.78
CA ILE A 56 -1.83 -2.82 1.78
C ILE A 56 -2.53 -3.98 2.50
N TRP A 57 -3.82 -4.14 2.21
CA TRP A 57 -4.64 -5.18 2.79
C TRP A 57 -4.17 -6.56 2.29
N SER A 58 -4.05 -7.49 3.22
CA SER A 58 -3.92 -8.92 2.96
C SER A 58 -5.14 -9.48 2.21
N LEU A 59 -4.94 -10.67 1.61
CA LEU A 59 -5.93 -11.49 0.90
C LEU A 59 -7.31 -11.49 1.59
N ASN A 60 -8.35 -11.32 0.79
CA ASN A 60 -9.66 -11.88 1.05
C ASN A 60 -9.79 -13.19 0.25
N LEU A 61 -9.64 -14.34 0.93
CA LEU A 61 -9.69 -15.68 0.32
C LEU A 61 -11.02 -15.98 -0.43
N ALA A 62 -12.05 -15.14 -0.27
CA ALA A 62 -13.31 -15.26 -1.01
C ALA A 62 -13.30 -14.58 -2.40
N LYS A 63 -12.22 -13.87 -2.80
CA LYS A 63 -12.15 -13.16 -4.08
C LYS A 63 -11.08 -13.72 -5.02
N GLU A 64 -11.49 -14.21 -6.18
CA GLU A 64 -10.60 -14.77 -7.22
C GLU A 64 -9.53 -13.78 -7.72
N SER A 65 -9.76 -12.47 -7.65
CA SER A 65 -8.76 -11.47 -8.06
C SER A 65 -7.49 -11.50 -7.20
N ASP A 66 -7.61 -11.91 -5.95
CA ASP A 66 -6.46 -12.09 -5.06
C ASP A 66 -5.66 -13.34 -5.44
N TYR A 67 -6.34 -14.37 -5.93
CA TYR A 67 -5.68 -15.52 -6.55
C TYR A 67 -4.95 -15.11 -7.82
N ALA A 68 -5.46 -14.18 -8.64
CA ALA A 68 -4.79 -13.75 -9.87
C ALA A 68 -3.40 -13.13 -9.63
N VAL A 69 -3.20 -12.40 -8.53
CA VAL A 69 -1.88 -11.83 -8.15
C VAL A 69 -0.88 -12.94 -7.80
N LEU A 70 -1.32 -14.00 -7.13
CA LEU A 70 -0.48 -15.17 -6.80
C LEU A 70 -0.32 -16.14 -7.98
N TRP A 71 -1.36 -16.26 -8.82
CA TRP A 71 -1.45 -17.20 -9.93
C TRP A 71 -0.70 -16.70 -11.17
N ASP A 72 -0.43 -15.39 -11.27
CA ASP A 72 0.53 -14.81 -12.22
C ASP A 72 1.98 -15.12 -11.80
N ASN A 73 2.29 -16.41 -11.79
CA ASN A 73 3.61 -17.00 -11.60
C ASN A 73 4.21 -17.47 -12.94
N SER A 74 3.57 -17.14 -14.07
CA SER A 74 3.93 -17.62 -15.41
C SER A 74 5.30 -17.17 -15.91
N MET A 75 5.98 -16.27 -15.20
CA MET A 75 7.41 -16.03 -15.36
C MET A 75 8.00 -15.61 -14.01
N GLY A 76 8.50 -16.58 -13.26
CA GLY A 76 9.65 -16.31 -12.42
C GLY A 76 10.68 -15.55 -13.27
N LYS A 77 11.28 -14.52 -12.68
CA LYS A 77 12.47 -13.81 -13.16
C LYS A 77 12.29 -12.46 -13.87
N ARG A 78 11.50 -11.52 -13.32
CA ARG A 78 11.82 -10.10 -13.61
C ARG A 78 13.02 -9.70 -12.73
N LYS A 79 14.14 -9.39 -13.37
CA LYS A 79 15.40 -9.08 -12.68
C LYS A 79 15.30 -7.70 -12.03
N ILE A 80 15.40 -7.62 -10.71
CA ILE A 80 15.62 -6.36 -9.98
C ILE A 80 16.94 -6.51 -9.25
N ASP A 81 17.89 -5.63 -9.55
CA ASP A 81 19.23 -5.62 -8.94
C ASP A 81 19.91 -7.00 -8.89
N GLY A 82 19.78 -7.76 -9.99
CA GLY A 82 20.37 -9.10 -10.08
C GLY A 82 19.51 -10.25 -9.53
N GLY A 83 18.49 -9.97 -8.71
CA GLY A 83 17.58 -10.95 -8.09
C GLY A 83 16.26 -11.15 -8.84
N TYR A 84 15.48 -12.17 -8.45
CA TYR A 84 14.21 -12.52 -9.10
C TYR A 84 13.01 -12.20 -8.20
N VAL A 85 12.02 -11.49 -8.75
CA VAL A 85 10.80 -11.08 -8.04
C VAL A 85 9.57 -11.73 -8.66
N HIS A 86 8.57 -12.07 -7.83
CA HIS A 86 7.29 -12.60 -8.28
C HIS A 86 6.56 -11.60 -9.19
N ASN A 87 6.16 -12.03 -10.38
CA ASN A 87 5.63 -11.14 -11.42
C ASN A 87 4.34 -10.43 -10.99
N GLY A 88 3.39 -11.17 -10.41
CA GLY A 88 2.16 -10.58 -9.90
C GLY A 88 2.39 -9.51 -8.82
N LEU A 89 3.27 -9.76 -7.85
CA LEU A 89 3.62 -8.78 -6.83
C LEU A 89 4.30 -7.53 -7.42
N MET A 90 5.20 -7.72 -8.39
CA MET A 90 5.87 -6.61 -9.09
C MET A 90 4.89 -5.76 -9.90
N LYS A 91 3.95 -6.39 -10.62
CA LYS A 91 2.89 -5.69 -11.34
C LYS A 91 1.98 -4.92 -10.38
N ALA A 92 1.59 -5.52 -9.26
CA ALA A 92 0.78 -4.86 -8.25
C ALA A 92 1.50 -3.65 -7.65
N ALA A 93 2.75 -3.82 -7.20
CA ALA A 93 3.56 -2.73 -6.66
C ALA A 93 3.76 -1.59 -7.68
N GLY A 94 4.12 -1.91 -8.93
CA GLY A 94 4.27 -0.92 -9.99
C GLY A 94 2.96 -0.19 -10.31
N TRP A 95 1.82 -0.91 -10.27
CA TRP A 95 0.52 -0.30 -10.47
C TRP A 95 0.18 0.70 -9.36
N VAL A 96 0.38 0.32 -8.09
CA VAL A 96 0.14 1.20 -6.93
C VAL A 96 1.01 2.45 -7.02
N LEU A 97 2.31 2.29 -7.29
CA LEU A 97 3.22 3.43 -7.41
C LEU A 97 2.78 4.37 -8.53
N ASN A 98 2.51 3.85 -9.73
CA ASN A 98 2.06 4.69 -10.85
C ASN A 98 0.74 5.40 -10.56
N LYS A 99 -0.12 4.81 -9.72
CA LYS A 99 -1.45 5.36 -9.47
C LYS A 99 -1.48 6.41 -8.38
N GLU A 100 -0.57 6.30 -7.42
CA GLU A 100 -0.51 7.20 -6.27
C GLU A 100 0.80 8.02 -6.22
N CYS A 101 1.63 8.02 -7.27
CA CYS A 101 2.91 8.74 -7.26
C CYS A 101 2.75 10.23 -7.00
N GLU A 102 1.80 10.89 -7.67
CA GLU A 102 1.58 12.33 -7.54
C GLU A 102 1.21 12.71 -6.10
N ILE A 103 0.26 11.97 -5.49
CA ILE A 103 -0.16 12.24 -4.11
C ILE A 103 0.94 11.91 -3.10
N LEU A 104 1.72 10.85 -3.33
CA LEU A 104 2.85 10.50 -2.47
C LEU A 104 3.94 11.57 -2.56
N GLU A 105 4.24 12.08 -3.76
CA GLU A 105 5.20 13.16 -3.96
C GLU A 105 4.75 14.45 -3.25
N ASP A 106 3.47 14.83 -3.40
CA ASP A 106 2.91 16.00 -2.73
C ASP A 106 2.95 15.88 -1.20
N LEU A 107 2.63 14.71 -0.65
CA LEU A 107 2.68 14.47 0.78
C LEU A 107 4.11 14.51 1.32
N VAL A 108 5.07 13.90 0.61
CA VAL A 108 6.48 13.92 1.01
C VAL A 108 7.03 15.36 0.99
N LYS A 109 6.65 16.17 -0.01
CA LYS A 109 7.02 17.60 -0.07
C LYS A 109 6.37 18.41 1.05
N LYS A 110 5.09 18.13 1.33
CA LYS A 110 4.32 18.84 2.36
C LYS A 110 4.78 18.50 3.78
N TYR A 111 5.23 17.28 4.00
CA TYR A 111 5.67 16.77 5.30
C TYR A 111 7.12 16.24 5.24
N PRO A 112 8.11 17.12 5.05
CA PRO A 112 9.51 16.70 4.83
C PRO A 112 10.15 15.99 6.03
N ASN A 113 9.59 16.15 7.23
CA ASN A 113 10.05 15.48 8.45
C ASN A 113 9.41 14.11 8.66
N TYR A 114 8.45 13.71 7.81
CA TYR A 114 7.73 12.46 7.98
C TYR A 114 8.49 11.31 7.32
N THR A 115 8.37 10.11 7.89
CA THR A 115 8.79 8.90 7.19
C THR A 115 7.75 8.50 6.14
N LEU A 116 8.17 7.66 5.18
CA LEU A 116 7.26 7.00 4.24
C LEU A 116 7.33 5.50 4.52
N THR A 117 6.22 4.92 4.97
CA THR A 117 6.13 3.52 5.36
C THR A 117 5.19 2.75 4.43
N PHE A 118 5.72 1.69 3.83
CA PHE A 118 4.91 0.69 3.14
C PHE A 118 4.74 -0.51 4.06
N THR A 119 3.50 -0.91 4.33
CA THR A 119 3.20 -2.05 5.21
C THR A 119 2.04 -2.88 4.67
N GLY A 120 1.92 -4.10 5.16
CA GLY A 120 0.84 -5.02 4.84
C GLY A 120 1.13 -6.38 5.46
N HIS A 121 0.08 -7.20 5.64
CA HIS A 121 0.22 -8.55 6.19
C HIS A 121 0.14 -9.60 5.06
N SER A 122 0.82 -10.74 5.22
CA SER A 122 0.81 -11.86 4.25
C SER A 122 1.06 -11.40 2.80
N LEU A 123 0.13 -11.57 1.85
CA LEU A 123 0.31 -11.07 0.47
C LEU A 123 0.62 -9.57 0.43
N GLY A 124 -0.05 -8.79 1.29
CA GLY A 124 0.16 -7.35 1.39
C GLY A 124 1.60 -7.00 1.77
N SER A 125 2.27 -7.83 2.58
CA SER A 125 3.67 -7.61 2.97
C SER A 125 4.61 -7.81 1.78
N GLY A 126 4.33 -8.81 0.92
CA GLY A 126 5.06 -9.04 -0.31
C GLY A 126 4.95 -7.89 -1.30
N VAL A 127 3.75 -7.35 -1.51
CA VAL A 127 3.54 -6.16 -2.35
C VAL A 127 4.22 -4.94 -1.74
N ALA A 128 4.10 -4.72 -0.43
CA ALA A 128 4.73 -3.59 0.27
C ALA A 128 6.27 -3.62 0.20
N ALA A 129 6.86 -4.81 0.36
CA ALA A 129 8.30 -4.99 0.25
C ALA A 129 8.80 -4.66 -1.17
N ILE A 130 8.10 -5.14 -2.20
CA ILE A 130 8.50 -4.87 -3.59
C ILE A 130 8.23 -3.40 -3.96
N LEU A 131 7.14 -2.82 -3.49
CA LEU A 131 6.85 -1.39 -3.66
C LEU A 131 7.97 -0.53 -3.07
N THR A 132 8.45 -0.88 -1.88
CA THR A 132 9.61 -0.24 -1.25
C THR A 132 10.84 -0.29 -2.15
N LEU A 133 11.17 -1.47 -2.70
CA LEU A 133 12.30 -1.62 -3.62
C LEU A 133 12.15 -0.76 -4.87
N VAL A 134 10.97 -0.77 -5.50
CA VAL A 134 10.72 0.02 -6.70
C VAL A 134 10.86 1.51 -6.42
N VAL A 135 10.32 1.99 -5.30
CA VAL A 135 10.45 3.40 -4.88
C VAL A 135 11.91 3.77 -4.62
N VAL A 136 12.65 2.94 -3.88
CA VAL A 136 14.05 3.20 -3.56
C VAL A 136 14.95 3.19 -4.80
N LEU A 137 14.60 2.42 -5.83
CA LEU A 137 15.31 2.36 -7.11
C LEU A 137 14.89 3.47 -8.09
N ASN A 138 13.71 4.08 -7.91
CA ASN A 138 13.15 5.13 -8.77
C ASN A 138 12.89 6.41 -7.95
N ARG A 139 13.87 6.85 -7.15
CA ARG A 139 13.69 7.98 -6.21
C ARG A 139 13.37 9.31 -6.88
N ASP A 140 13.82 9.46 -8.11
CA ASP A 140 13.51 10.58 -8.99
C ASP A 140 12.00 10.75 -9.20
N LYS A 141 11.23 9.66 -9.19
CA LYS A 141 9.77 9.69 -9.36
C LYS A 141 8.98 10.19 -8.15
N LEU A 142 9.63 10.35 -7.00
CA LEU A 142 8.98 10.87 -5.78
C LEU A 142 9.74 12.07 -5.20
N GLY A 143 10.35 12.89 -6.05
CA GLY A 143 10.98 14.14 -5.60
C GLY A 143 12.26 13.95 -4.79
N ASN A 144 12.99 12.85 -5.01
CA ASN A 144 14.30 12.57 -4.41
C ASN A 144 14.26 12.36 -2.88
N ILE A 145 13.38 11.46 -2.42
CA ILE A 145 13.23 11.09 -1.01
C ILE A 145 14.61 10.67 -0.42
N GLU A 146 15.08 11.37 0.60
CA GLU A 146 16.22 10.91 1.42
C GLU A 146 15.91 9.52 2.02
N ARG A 147 16.91 8.70 2.36
CA ARG A 147 16.69 7.34 2.91
C ARG A 147 15.98 7.38 4.29
N ARG A 148 14.67 7.61 4.30
CA ARG A 148 13.76 7.54 5.46
C ARG A 148 12.53 6.70 5.14
N VAL A 149 12.65 5.77 4.19
CA VAL A 149 11.60 4.79 3.89
C VAL A 149 11.73 3.65 4.88
N ARG A 150 10.71 3.45 5.72
CA ARG A 150 10.65 2.33 6.68
C ARG A 150 9.80 1.20 6.11
N HIS A 151 10.16 -0.02 6.50
CA HIS A 151 9.44 -1.25 6.16
C HIS A 151 9.12 -1.96 7.45
N VAL A 152 7.84 -2.26 7.65
CA VAL A 152 7.32 -2.97 8.83
C VAL A 152 6.42 -4.09 8.32
N PHE A 153 6.78 -5.32 8.66
CA PHE A 153 6.07 -6.55 8.27
C PHE A 153 4.94 -6.88 9.23
#